data_AF-A0A7J6QGA7-F1
#
_entry.id   AF-A0A7J6QGA7-F1
#
_cell.length_a   1.000
_cell.length_b   1.000
_cell.length_c   1.000
_cell.angle_alpha   90.00
_cell.angle_beta   90.00
_cell.angle_gamma   90.00
#
_symmetry.space_group_name_H-M   'P 1'
#
loop_
_entity.id
_entity.type
_entity.pdbx_description
1 polymer ?
#
loop_
_entity_poly.entity_id
_entity_poly.type
_entity_poly.pdbx_seq_one_letter_code
_entity_poly.pdbx_strand_id
1 'polypeptide(L)'
;SLPALVPRSRGGSDRVNTSPCRLPSDNAASNSAVVRKQWMDRDARQYPLEKYRKLAMVWATIILLLLLRGGKGTESVIPDAVPYCGWAYWTLSAVVMAWLILFGLCMGRSAVMDSAAKATVNYPFVPGDVIWAYPSFIFYSLATFAAGIMAGLLGIGGGMVLGPLMLNLGVLPQVSTATTATLIVFTSSSAALVFIMAGLVPWDYAVVYFSAAFVGTLVGKTIIDTIVRRRGLTALLILLLAGIIAFAAIMVTVAGLIKYADREWHLEGFSSPC
;
A
#
# COMPACT_ATOMS: atom_id res chain seq x y z
N SER A 1 24.53 11.89 3.36
CA SER A 1 25.75 11.64 2.56
C SER A 1 25.32 11.19 1.17
N LEU A 2 25.11 12.14 0.27
CA LEU A 2 24.93 11.88 -1.17
C LEU A 2 26.30 11.80 -1.84
N PRO A 3 26.57 10.87 -2.76
CA PRO A 3 27.70 11.00 -3.65
C PRO A 3 27.36 12.00 -4.76
N ALA A 4 28.25 12.98 -4.91
CA ALA A 4 28.20 14.04 -5.92
C ALA A 4 28.31 13.46 -7.33
N LEU A 5 27.42 13.90 -8.22
CA LEU A 5 27.48 13.64 -9.65
C LEU A 5 28.19 14.80 -10.36
N VAL A 6 29.24 14.42 -11.10
CA VAL A 6 29.90 15.10 -12.24
C VAL A 6 30.81 16.31 -11.91
N PRO A 7 32.14 16.19 -12.02
CA PRO A 7 33.02 17.33 -12.19
C PRO A 7 33.02 17.80 -13.65
N ARG A 8 32.82 19.10 -13.84
CA ARG A 8 32.90 19.82 -15.12
C ARG A 8 34.39 19.99 -15.48
N SER A 9 34.92 19.23 -16.44
CA SER A 9 36.32 19.35 -16.84
C SER A 9 36.54 20.58 -17.74
N ARG A 10 37.32 21.54 -17.23
CA ARG A 10 37.90 22.66 -17.99
C ARG A 10 38.89 22.12 -19.03
N GLY A 11 38.94 22.78 -20.18
CA GLY A 11 39.90 22.52 -21.25
C GLY A 11 41.34 22.64 -20.76
N GLY A 12 42.13 21.63 -21.10
CA GLY A 12 43.57 21.55 -20.87
C GLY A 12 44.13 20.53 -21.85
N SER A 13 44.97 21.03 -22.75
CA SER A 13 45.68 20.28 -23.78
C SER A 13 46.68 19.33 -23.11
N ASP A 14 46.39 18.03 -23.07
CA ASP A 14 47.39 17.01 -22.73
C ASP A 14 47.27 15.79 -23.65
N ARG A 15 48.45 15.31 -24.05
CA ARG A 15 48.71 14.37 -25.14
C ARG A 15 47.94 13.07 -24.98
N VAL A 16 47.21 12.70 -26.03
CA VAL A 16 46.47 11.44 -26.15
C VAL A 16 47.46 10.29 -26.18
N ASN A 17 47.59 9.61 -25.04
CA ASN A 17 48.16 8.27 -24.98
C ASN A 17 47.10 7.31 -25.54
N THR A 18 47.29 6.84 -26.77
CA THR A 18 46.37 5.93 -27.47
C THR A 18 46.52 4.50 -26.93
N SER A 19 46.07 4.27 -25.70
CA SER A 19 45.60 2.95 -25.30
C SER A 19 44.18 2.77 -25.86
N PRO A 20 43.86 1.66 -26.57
CA PRO A 20 42.53 1.47 -27.07
C PRO A 20 41.60 1.30 -25.86
N CYS A 21 40.77 2.30 -25.59
CA CYS A 21 39.52 2.08 -24.87
C CYS A 21 38.86 0.89 -25.56
N ARG A 22 38.86 -0.30 -24.93
CA ARG A 22 38.08 -1.43 -25.41
C ARG A 22 36.65 -0.97 -25.46
N LEU A 23 36.18 -0.62 -26.66
CA LEU A 23 34.76 -0.53 -26.95
C LEU A 23 34.15 -1.86 -26.48
N PRO A 24 33.04 -1.84 -25.73
CA PRO A 24 32.37 -3.07 -25.34
C PRO A 24 32.17 -3.90 -26.61
N SER A 25 32.61 -5.16 -26.61
CA SER A 25 32.49 -6.07 -27.75
C SER A 25 31.08 -5.96 -28.34
N ASP A 26 30.94 -5.88 -29.66
CA ASP A 26 29.64 -5.69 -30.33
C ASP A 26 28.55 -6.67 -29.82
N ASN A 27 28.96 -7.87 -29.41
CA ASN A 27 28.09 -8.88 -28.79
C ASN A 27 27.51 -8.45 -27.43
N ALA A 28 28.28 -7.78 -26.58
CA ALA A 28 27.82 -7.30 -25.26
C ALA A 28 26.87 -6.09 -25.38
N ALA A 29 27.18 -5.19 -26.32
CA ALA A 29 26.29 -4.07 -26.65
C ALA A 29 24.97 -4.55 -27.27
N SER A 30 25.03 -5.55 -28.15
CA SER A 30 23.84 -6.20 -28.74
C SER A 30 22.98 -6.89 -27.67
N ASN A 31 23.59 -7.68 -26.79
CA ASN A 31 22.87 -8.40 -25.73
C ASN A 31 22.16 -7.46 -24.76
N SER A 32 22.82 -6.38 -24.32
CA SER A 32 22.20 -5.40 -23.42
C SER A 32 21.01 -4.66 -24.08
N ALA A 33 21.08 -4.38 -25.38
CA ALA A 33 19.99 -3.78 -26.13
C ALA A 33 18.76 -4.71 -26.23
N VAL A 34 18.97 -6.01 -26.44
CA VAL A 34 17.89 -7.02 -26.47
C VAL A 34 17.21 -7.12 -25.10
N VAL A 35 17.99 -7.24 -24.02
CA VAL A 35 17.44 -7.33 -22.66
C VAL A 35 16.68 -6.04 -22.28
N ARG A 36 17.20 -4.86 -22.65
CA ARG A 36 16.50 -3.59 -22.46
C ARG A 36 15.14 -3.57 -23.17
N LYS A 37 15.07 -4.06 -24.42
CA LYS A 37 13.81 -4.15 -25.16
C LYS A 37 12.80 -5.06 -24.46
N GLN A 38 13.24 -6.21 -23.94
CA GLN A 38 12.37 -7.12 -23.19
C GLN A 38 11.77 -6.47 -21.93
N TRP A 39 12.55 -5.67 -21.21
CA TRP A 39 12.03 -4.90 -20.07
C TRP A 39 10.99 -3.86 -20.49
N MET A 40 11.24 -3.13 -21.58
CA MET A 40 10.28 -2.15 -22.11
C MET A 40 8.99 -2.83 -22.57
N ASP A 41 9.07 -3.95 -23.30
CA ASP A 41 7.90 -4.72 -23.74
C ASP A 41 7.12 -5.30 -22.55
N ARG A 42 7.80 -5.61 -21.43
CA ARG A 42 7.18 -6.06 -20.19
C ARG A 42 6.43 -4.93 -19.46
N ASP A 43 7.04 -3.75 -19.38
CA ASP A 43 6.48 -2.58 -18.68
C ASP A 43 5.41 -1.84 -19.50
N ALA A 44 5.43 -1.95 -20.83
CA ALA A 44 4.43 -1.38 -21.73
C ALA A 44 3.06 -2.09 -21.68
N ARG A 45 2.98 -3.27 -21.04
CA ARG A 45 1.71 -4.01 -20.94
C ARG A 45 0.73 -3.31 -20.01
N GLN A 46 -0.39 -2.87 -20.56
CA GLN A 46 -1.50 -2.26 -19.81
C GLN A 46 -2.04 -3.17 -18.69
N TYR A 47 -2.10 -4.49 -18.93
CA TYR A 47 -2.61 -5.49 -17.99
C TYR A 47 -1.54 -6.51 -17.60
N PRO A 48 -0.72 -6.24 -16.57
CA PRO A 48 0.32 -7.15 -16.12
C PRO A 48 -0.27 -8.28 -15.25
N LEU A 49 -0.74 -9.36 -15.89
CA LEU A 49 -1.35 -10.52 -15.21
C LEU A 49 -0.46 -11.13 -14.11
N GLU A 50 0.86 -11.08 -14.28
CA GLU A 50 1.82 -11.53 -13.27
C GLU A 50 1.68 -10.77 -11.93
N LYS A 51 1.42 -9.46 -11.98
CA LYS A 51 1.23 -8.61 -10.81
C LYS A 51 -0.13 -8.89 -10.16
N TYR A 52 -1.19 -9.01 -10.98
CA TYR A 52 -2.52 -9.37 -10.48
C TYR A 52 -2.56 -10.76 -9.85
N ARG A 53 -1.85 -11.74 -10.42
CA ARG A 53 -1.71 -13.08 -9.84
C ARG A 53 -1.05 -13.03 -8.46
N LYS A 54 0.02 -12.25 -8.31
CA LYS A 54 0.69 -12.05 -7.00
C LYS A 54 -0.25 -11.45 -5.96
N LEU A 55 -1.04 -10.44 -6.35
CA LEU A 55 -2.02 -9.81 -5.48
C LEU A 55 -3.17 -10.76 -5.11
N ALA A 56 -3.71 -11.49 -6.08
CA ALA A 56 -4.77 -12.48 -5.87
C ALA A 56 -4.30 -13.63 -4.97
N MET A 57 -3.05 -14.09 -5.13
CA MET A 57 -2.47 -15.11 -4.23
C MET A 57 -2.45 -14.63 -2.78
N VAL A 58 -1.95 -13.42 -2.50
CA VAL A 58 -1.93 -12.87 -1.13
C VAL A 58 -3.34 -12.79 -0.57
N TRP A 59 -4.28 -12.25 -1.34
CA TRP A 59 -5.67 -12.10 -0.93
C TRP A 59 -6.34 -13.44 -0.64
N ALA A 60 -6.17 -14.43 -1.52
CA ALA A 60 -6.70 -15.77 -1.34
C ALA A 60 -6.08 -16.49 -0.13
N THR A 61 -4.76 -16.36 0.09
CA THR A 61 -4.10 -16.93 1.28
C THR A 61 -4.59 -16.27 2.56
N ILE A 62 -4.80 -14.94 2.58
CA ILE A 62 -5.39 -14.25 3.73
C ILE A 62 -6.78 -14.84 4.01
N ILE A 63 -7.65 -14.92 3.02
CA ILE A 63 -9.01 -15.47 3.20
C ILE A 63 -8.98 -16.91 3.69
N LEU A 64 -8.16 -17.76 3.05
CA LEU A 64 -8.02 -19.15 3.44
C LEU A 64 -7.60 -19.27 4.91
N LEU A 65 -6.56 -18.56 5.32
CA LEU A 65 -6.08 -18.61 6.71
C LEU A 65 -7.09 -18.01 7.70
N LEU A 66 -7.88 -17.01 7.28
CA LEU A 66 -8.98 -16.48 8.09
C LEU A 66 -10.11 -17.49 8.28
N LEU A 67 -10.48 -18.22 7.22
CA LEU A 67 -11.47 -19.31 7.28
C LEU A 67 -10.99 -20.45 8.17
N LEU A 68 -9.71 -20.81 8.09
CA LEU A 68 -9.08 -21.82 8.95
C LEU A 68 -9.04 -21.38 10.41
N ARG A 69 -8.82 -20.08 10.69
CA ARG A 69 -8.73 -19.56 12.05
C ARG A 69 -10.09 -19.47 12.75
N GLY A 70 -11.15 -19.07 12.03
CA GLY A 70 -12.45 -18.75 12.63
C GLY A 70 -12.44 -17.48 13.50
N GLY A 71 -13.54 -17.22 14.20
CA GLY A 71 -13.77 -16.01 15.00
C GLY A 71 -14.55 -16.26 16.31
N LYS A 72 -14.90 -15.18 17.04
CA LYS A 72 -15.72 -15.29 18.28
C LYS A 72 -17.13 -15.84 18.02
N GLY A 73 -17.71 -15.56 16.84
CA GLY A 73 -19.10 -15.88 16.50
C GLY A 73 -19.31 -16.82 15.31
N THR A 74 -18.25 -17.34 14.68
CA THR A 74 -18.39 -18.49 13.77
C THR A 74 -17.33 -19.54 14.08
N GLU A 75 -17.76 -20.79 14.06
CA GLU A 75 -16.86 -21.94 14.10
C GLU A 75 -15.89 -21.91 12.91
N SER A 76 -14.67 -22.36 13.14
CA SER A 76 -13.68 -22.56 12.08
C SER A 76 -14.15 -23.66 11.12
N VAL A 77 -13.62 -23.68 9.89
CA VAL A 77 -13.99 -24.69 8.87
C VAL A 77 -13.77 -26.13 9.34
N ILE A 78 -12.90 -26.34 10.34
CA ILE A 78 -12.72 -27.61 11.04
C ILE A 78 -13.27 -27.44 12.46
N PRO A 79 -14.51 -27.88 12.73
CA PRO A 79 -15.10 -27.82 14.06
C PRO A 79 -14.18 -28.44 15.12
N ASP A 80 -14.09 -27.82 16.29
CA ASP A 80 -13.30 -28.24 17.46
C ASP A 80 -11.76 -28.28 17.33
N ALA A 81 -11.19 -28.12 16.13
CA ALA A 81 -9.73 -28.16 15.94
C ALA A 81 -9.00 -26.88 16.39
N VAL A 82 -9.70 -25.73 16.38
CA VAL A 82 -9.13 -24.42 16.72
C VAL A 82 -10.02 -23.74 17.77
N PRO A 83 -9.81 -24.01 19.08
CA PRO A 83 -10.55 -23.32 20.12
C PRO A 83 -10.23 -21.82 20.11
N TYR A 84 -11.25 -20.99 20.34
CA TYR A 84 -11.08 -19.54 20.45
C TYR A 84 -10.04 -19.23 21.54
N CYS A 85 -9.04 -18.42 21.22
CA CYS A 85 -7.91 -18.12 22.09
C CYS A 85 -7.01 -19.29 22.52
N GLY A 86 -7.14 -20.45 21.89
CA GLY A 86 -6.19 -21.54 22.05
C GLY A 86 -4.85 -21.29 21.37
N TRP A 87 -3.88 -22.16 21.62
CA TRP A 87 -2.56 -22.11 20.96
C TRP A 87 -2.67 -22.21 19.42
N ALA A 88 -3.62 -23.01 18.91
CA ALA A 88 -3.87 -23.17 17.47
C ALA A 88 -4.33 -21.85 16.82
N TYR A 89 -5.15 -21.06 17.51
CA TYR A 89 -5.60 -19.75 17.04
C TYR A 89 -4.44 -18.73 16.94
N TRP A 90 -3.58 -18.69 17.96
CA TRP A 90 -2.41 -17.81 17.97
C TRP A 90 -1.35 -18.23 16.95
N THR A 91 -1.12 -19.54 16.78
CA THR A 91 -0.20 -20.03 15.75
C THR A 91 -0.69 -19.70 14.34
N LEU A 92 -1.98 -19.89 14.03
CA LEU A 92 -2.55 -19.47 12.73
C LEU A 92 -2.42 -17.97 12.51
N SER A 93 -2.65 -17.15 13.54
CA SER A 93 -2.46 -15.69 13.47
C SER A 93 -0.99 -15.32 13.22
N ALA A 94 -0.06 -15.98 13.90
CA ALA A 94 1.37 -15.78 13.71
C ALA A 94 1.83 -16.23 12.31
N VAL A 95 1.26 -17.32 11.78
CA VAL A 95 1.50 -17.82 10.42
C VAL A 95 1.05 -16.80 9.38
N VAL A 96 -0.12 -16.19 9.53
CA VAL A 96 -0.57 -15.10 8.66
C VAL A 96 0.42 -13.94 8.69
N MET A 97 0.84 -13.52 9.88
CA MET A 97 1.78 -12.40 10.03
C MET A 97 3.14 -12.72 9.39
N ALA A 98 3.67 -13.92 9.65
CA ALA A 98 4.93 -14.39 9.06
C ALA A 98 4.84 -14.48 7.54
N TRP A 99 3.74 -15.02 7.00
CA TRP A 99 3.49 -15.09 5.56
C TRP A 99 3.50 -13.70 4.90
N LEU A 100 2.79 -12.72 5.47
CA LEU A 100 2.74 -11.37 4.92
C LEU A 100 4.09 -10.67 4.96
N ILE A 101 4.85 -10.84 6.05
CA ILE A 101 6.21 -10.30 6.17
C ILE A 101 7.14 -10.95 5.14
N LEU A 102 7.15 -12.28 5.06
CA LEU A 102 7.99 -13.01 4.10
C LEU A 102 7.64 -12.63 2.66
N PHE A 103 6.36 -12.60 2.32
CA PHE A 103 5.89 -12.21 0.99
C PHE A 103 6.30 -10.76 0.66
N GLY A 104 6.12 -9.83 1.60
CA GLY A 104 6.53 -8.42 1.44
C GLY A 104 8.04 -8.27 1.24
N LEU A 105 8.85 -8.97 2.04
CA LEU A 105 10.31 -8.96 1.91
C LEU A 105 10.80 -9.60 0.60
N CYS A 106 10.20 -10.71 0.18
CA CYS A 106 10.50 -11.36 -1.09
C CYS A 106 10.16 -10.44 -2.28
N MET A 107 8.96 -9.86 -2.29
CA MET A 107 8.54 -8.90 -3.32
C MET A 107 9.43 -7.67 -3.36
N GLY A 108 9.80 -7.14 -2.19
CA GLY A 108 10.71 -6.02 -2.06
C GLY A 108 12.11 -6.31 -2.58
N ARG A 109 12.67 -7.49 -2.23
CA ARG A 109 13.96 -7.95 -2.79
C ARG A 109 13.89 -8.08 -4.30
N SER A 110 12.84 -8.71 -4.84
CA SER A 110 12.65 -8.79 -6.29
C SER A 110 12.56 -7.40 -6.92
N ALA A 111 11.86 -6.45 -6.31
CA ALA A 111 11.78 -5.08 -6.83
C ALA A 111 13.14 -4.36 -6.84
N VAL A 112 13.95 -4.50 -5.79
CA VAL A 112 15.31 -3.95 -5.73
C VAL A 112 16.22 -4.61 -6.78
N MET A 113 16.13 -5.93 -6.93
CA MET A 113 16.88 -6.66 -7.96
C MET A 113 16.48 -6.26 -9.38
N ASP A 114 15.19 -6.07 -9.63
CA ASP A 114 14.68 -5.61 -10.92
C ASP A 114 15.15 -4.18 -11.23
N SER A 115 15.14 -3.28 -10.23
CA SER A 115 15.69 -1.93 -10.36
C SER A 115 17.19 -1.95 -10.68
N ALA A 116 17.96 -2.80 -10.01
CA ALA A 116 19.39 -2.97 -10.29
C ALA A 116 19.65 -3.55 -11.69
N ALA A 117 18.86 -4.54 -12.12
CA ALA A 117 18.96 -5.13 -13.45
C ALA A 117 18.58 -4.16 -14.57
N LYS A 118 17.61 -3.27 -14.34
CA LYS A 118 17.26 -2.20 -15.30
C LYS A 118 18.37 -1.15 -15.41
N ALA A 119 19.10 -0.87 -14.32
CA ALA A 119 20.21 0.07 -14.32
C ALA A 119 21.42 -0.41 -15.15
N THR A 120 21.71 -1.72 -15.18
CA THR A 120 22.86 -2.27 -15.94
C THR A 120 22.68 -2.21 -17.45
N VAL A 121 21.44 -2.20 -17.94
CA VAL A 121 21.13 -2.15 -19.38
C VAL A 121 20.79 -0.74 -19.88
N ASN A 122 21.00 0.29 -19.06
CA ASN A 122 20.67 1.69 -19.38
C ASN A 122 19.20 1.85 -19.85
N TYR A 123 18.27 1.34 -19.02
CA TYR A 123 16.83 1.45 -19.23
C TYR A 123 16.36 2.92 -19.15
N PRO A 124 15.49 3.39 -20.07
CA PRO A 124 14.97 4.75 -20.02
C PRO A 124 13.90 4.90 -18.94
N PHE A 125 14.29 5.38 -17.75
CA PHE A 125 13.37 5.67 -16.66
C PHE A 125 12.53 6.92 -16.97
N VAL A 126 11.22 6.82 -16.76
CA VAL A 126 10.25 7.90 -16.95
C VAL A 126 10.20 8.73 -15.65
N PRO A 127 9.98 10.06 -15.70
CA PRO A 127 9.73 10.84 -14.50
C PRO A 127 8.60 10.22 -13.66
N GLY A 128 8.92 9.90 -12.40
CA GLY A 128 8.03 9.24 -11.44
C GLY A 128 8.21 7.74 -11.28
N ASP A 129 9.14 7.13 -12.01
CA ASP A 129 9.60 5.76 -11.74
C ASP A 129 10.40 5.71 -10.44
N VAL A 130 10.06 4.77 -9.56
CA VAL A 130 10.77 4.56 -8.30
C VAL A 130 11.97 3.65 -8.53
N ILE A 131 13.17 4.18 -8.30
CA ILE A 131 14.41 3.42 -8.34
C ILE A 131 14.67 2.87 -6.93
N TRP A 132 14.47 1.57 -6.77
CA TRP A 132 14.60 0.92 -5.46
C TRP A 132 16.05 0.62 -5.13
N ALA A 133 16.52 1.21 -4.03
CA ALA A 133 17.75 0.81 -3.35
C ALA A 133 17.40 0.07 -2.05
N TYR A 134 18.25 -0.87 -1.62
CA TYR A 134 18.08 -1.59 -0.35
C TYR A 134 17.78 -0.71 0.87
N PRO A 135 18.54 0.38 1.17
CA PRO A 135 18.27 1.21 2.34
C PRO A 135 16.93 1.95 2.25
N SER A 136 16.61 2.49 1.07
CA SER A 136 15.32 3.16 0.85
C SER A 136 14.17 2.18 1.00
N PHE A 137 14.27 0.99 0.42
CA PHE A 137 13.26 -0.06 0.56
C PHE A 137 13.00 -0.42 2.02
N ILE A 138 14.05 -0.66 2.82
CA ILE A 138 13.92 -0.99 4.24
C ILE A 138 13.23 0.15 5.01
N PHE A 139 13.65 1.40 4.77
CA PHE A 139 13.04 2.58 5.41
C PHE A 139 11.53 2.67 5.12
N TYR A 140 11.13 2.59 3.84
CA TYR A 140 9.73 2.66 3.46
C TYR A 140 8.91 1.46 3.94
N SER A 141 9.50 0.26 4.01
CA SER A 141 8.84 -0.93 4.57
C SER A 141 8.58 -0.79 6.08
N LEU A 142 9.53 -0.25 6.85
CA LEU A 142 9.34 0.02 8.27
C LEU A 142 8.33 1.14 8.50
N ALA A 143 8.38 2.21 7.71
CA ALA A 143 7.45 3.33 7.81
C ALA A 143 6.00 2.88 7.53
N THR A 144 5.78 2.06 6.49
CA THR A 144 4.45 1.52 6.17
C THR A 144 3.95 0.53 7.21
N PHE A 145 4.83 -0.28 7.80
CA PHE A 145 4.48 -1.18 8.89
C PHE A 145 4.04 -0.42 10.15
N ALA A 146 4.82 0.58 10.58
CA ALA A 146 4.47 1.44 11.72
C ALA A 146 3.18 2.22 11.45
N ALA A 147 3.02 2.79 10.25
CA ALA A 147 1.79 3.43 9.81
C ALA A 147 0.59 2.48 9.84
N GLY A 148 0.77 1.21 9.46
CA GLY A 148 -0.26 0.18 9.50
C GLY A 148 -0.72 -0.13 10.92
N ILE A 149 0.21 -0.26 11.87
CA ILE A 149 -0.11 -0.43 13.30
C ILE A 149 -0.92 0.76 13.80
N MET A 150 -0.46 1.98 13.55
CA MET A 150 -1.16 3.21 13.95
C MET A 150 -2.54 3.32 13.28
N ALA A 151 -2.64 3.00 11.99
CA ALA A 151 -3.91 3.03 11.25
C ALA A 151 -4.90 1.97 11.76
N GLY A 152 -4.40 0.81 12.21
CA GLY A 152 -5.21 -0.21 12.86
C GLY A 152 -5.70 0.21 14.24
N LEU A 153 -4.84 0.83 15.05
CA LEU A 153 -5.20 1.35 16.38
C LEU A 153 -6.20 2.50 16.32
N LEU A 154 -6.05 3.39 15.33
CA LEU A 154 -6.90 4.57 15.17
C LEU A 154 -8.16 4.29 14.32
N GLY A 155 -8.25 3.12 13.68
CA GLY A 155 -9.37 2.78 12.78
C GLY A 155 -9.43 3.61 11.48
N ILE A 156 -8.34 4.31 11.13
CA ILE A 156 -8.26 5.28 10.02
C ILE A 156 -8.11 4.57 8.66
N GLY A 157 -7.58 3.34 8.63
CA GLY A 157 -7.32 2.60 7.38
C GLY A 157 -6.07 3.09 6.66
N GLY A 158 -5.17 2.17 6.29
CA GLY A 158 -3.79 2.49 5.83
C GLY A 158 -3.69 3.29 4.52
N GLY A 159 -4.77 3.41 3.74
CA GLY A 159 -4.78 4.12 2.46
C GLY A 159 -4.48 5.62 2.57
N MET A 160 -4.88 6.26 3.67
CA MET A 160 -4.60 7.68 3.92
C MET A 160 -3.11 7.97 4.14
N VAL A 161 -2.34 7.00 4.66
CA VAL A 161 -0.90 7.16 4.87
C VAL A 161 -0.10 6.78 3.62
N LEU A 162 -0.56 5.76 2.87
CA LEU A 162 0.16 5.27 1.72
C LEU A 162 0.20 6.28 0.55
N GLY A 163 -0.87 7.05 0.35
CA GLY A 163 -0.94 8.08 -0.69
C GLY A 163 0.17 9.14 -0.58
N PRO A 164 0.26 9.87 0.55
CA PRO A 164 1.33 10.84 0.80
C PRO A 164 2.74 10.22 0.75
N LEU A 165 2.91 9.00 1.26
CA LEU A 165 4.18 8.30 1.23
C LEU A 165 4.67 8.04 -0.20
N MET A 166 3.78 7.62 -1.10
CA MET A 166 4.10 7.42 -2.53
C MET A 166 4.43 8.75 -3.23
N LEU A 167 3.79 9.86 -2.85
CA LEU A 167 4.13 11.17 -3.38
C LEU A 167 5.51 11.65 -2.92
N ASN A 168 5.88 11.37 -1.67
CA ASN A 168 7.22 11.66 -1.14
C ASN A 168 8.31 10.83 -1.83
N LEU A 169 7.97 9.64 -2.32
CA LEU A 169 8.81 8.81 -3.19
C LEU A 169 8.99 9.35 -4.61
N GLY A 170 8.27 10.42 -4.97
CA GLY A 170 8.30 11.01 -6.32
C GLY A 170 7.35 10.33 -7.31
N VAL A 171 6.46 9.43 -6.87
CA VAL A 171 5.48 8.78 -7.76
C VAL A 171 4.45 9.80 -8.25
N LEU A 172 4.05 9.68 -9.51
CA LEU A 172 2.97 10.52 -10.05
C LEU A 172 1.67 10.35 -9.25
N PRO A 173 0.93 11.43 -8.96
CA PRO A 173 -0.30 11.37 -8.18
C PRO A 173 -1.34 10.44 -8.81
N GLN A 174 -1.43 10.39 -10.13
CA GLN A 174 -2.35 9.50 -10.84
C GLN A 174 -2.06 8.01 -10.57
N VAL A 175 -0.78 7.63 -10.54
CA VAL A 175 -0.36 6.24 -10.25
C VAL A 175 -0.56 5.90 -8.78
N SER A 176 -0.24 6.84 -7.88
CA SER A 176 -0.46 6.70 -6.44
C SER A 176 -1.95 6.50 -6.12
N THR A 177 -2.84 7.32 -6.69
CA THR A 177 -4.29 7.19 -6.48
C THR A 177 -4.83 5.87 -7.02
N ALA A 178 -4.39 5.42 -8.20
CA ALA A 178 -4.82 4.13 -8.75
C ALA A 178 -4.34 2.94 -7.88
N THR A 179 -3.10 2.99 -7.40
CA THR A 179 -2.50 1.95 -6.55
C THR A 179 -3.20 1.86 -5.20
N THR A 180 -3.41 3.00 -4.54
CA THR A 180 -4.10 3.08 -3.26
C THR A 180 -5.57 2.65 -3.37
N ALA A 181 -6.29 3.05 -4.42
CA ALA A 181 -7.66 2.59 -4.66
C ALA A 181 -7.74 1.07 -4.82
N THR A 182 -6.80 0.49 -5.59
CA THR A 182 -6.71 -0.97 -5.76
C THR A 182 -6.47 -1.65 -4.40
N LEU A 183 -5.50 -1.17 -3.64
CA LEU A 183 -5.21 -1.70 -2.30
C LEU A 183 -6.43 -1.63 -1.38
N ILE A 184 -7.15 -0.50 -1.36
CA ILE A 184 -8.33 -0.31 -0.52
C ILE A 184 -9.38 -1.37 -0.83
N VAL A 185 -9.67 -1.68 -2.10
CA VAL A 185 -10.64 -2.72 -2.48
C VAL A 185 -10.26 -4.09 -1.93
N PHE A 186 -8.99 -4.48 -2.03
CA PHE A 186 -8.54 -5.78 -1.50
C PHE A 186 -8.58 -5.81 0.03
N THR A 187 -8.13 -4.74 0.69
CA THR A 187 -8.12 -4.67 2.17
C THR A 187 -9.53 -4.61 2.75
N SER A 188 -10.45 -3.85 2.15
CA SER A 188 -11.84 -3.75 2.60
C SER A 188 -12.60 -5.06 2.35
N SER A 189 -12.34 -5.73 1.23
CA SER A 189 -12.88 -7.06 0.96
C SER A 189 -12.44 -8.08 2.02
N SER A 190 -11.15 -8.12 2.35
CA SER A 190 -10.64 -9.00 3.42
C SER A 190 -11.26 -8.64 4.77
N ALA A 191 -11.33 -7.35 5.14
CA ALA A 191 -11.91 -6.90 6.40
C ALA A 191 -13.40 -7.26 6.51
N ALA A 192 -14.18 -7.04 5.44
CA ALA A 192 -15.59 -7.43 5.39
C ALA A 192 -15.77 -8.92 5.66
N LEU A 193 -14.94 -9.77 5.03
CA LEU A 193 -14.96 -11.22 5.29
C LEU A 193 -14.61 -11.54 6.74
N VAL A 194 -13.63 -10.87 7.35
CA VAL A 194 -13.30 -11.05 8.77
C VAL A 194 -14.51 -10.76 9.66
N PHE A 195 -15.24 -9.67 9.41
CA PHE A 195 -16.41 -9.33 10.22
C PHE A 195 -17.59 -10.28 10.00
N ILE A 196 -17.84 -10.68 8.75
CA ILE A 196 -18.86 -11.68 8.41
C ILE A 196 -18.56 -13.01 9.12
N MET A 197 -17.32 -13.48 9.04
CA MET A 197 -16.84 -14.69 9.73
C MET A 197 -16.70 -14.49 11.24
N ALA A 198 -16.78 -13.27 11.76
CA ALA A 198 -16.83 -13.08 13.20
C ALA A 198 -18.26 -13.22 13.75
N GLY A 199 -19.29 -13.29 12.89
CA GLY A 199 -20.69 -13.24 13.29
C GLY A 199 -21.10 -11.89 13.90
N LEU A 200 -20.25 -10.88 13.80
CA LEU A 200 -20.42 -9.56 14.42
C LEU A 200 -21.21 -8.59 13.52
N VAL A 201 -21.73 -9.07 12.38
CA VAL A 201 -22.41 -8.23 11.39
C VAL A 201 -23.92 -8.36 11.56
N PRO A 202 -24.60 -7.34 12.11
CA PRO A 202 -26.05 -7.29 12.05
C PRO A 202 -26.47 -6.94 10.60
N TRP A 203 -26.99 -7.94 9.89
CA TRP A 203 -27.27 -7.86 8.45
C TRP A 203 -28.25 -6.74 8.08
N ASP A 204 -29.24 -6.47 8.94
CA ASP A 204 -30.24 -5.42 8.70
C ASP A 204 -29.60 -4.03 8.59
N TYR A 205 -28.67 -3.72 9.50
CA TYR A 205 -27.93 -2.46 9.47
C TYR A 205 -26.87 -2.46 8.37
N ALA A 206 -26.21 -3.59 8.13
CA ALA A 206 -25.14 -3.70 7.15
C ALA A 206 -25.61 -3.34 5.73
N VAL A 207 -26.77 -3.82 5.31
CA VAL A 207 -27.33 -3.54 3.97
C VAL A 207 -27.73 -2.07 3.85
N VAL A 208 -28.35 -1.49 4.88
CA VAL A 208 -28.75 -0.08 4.89
C VAL A 208 -27.52 0.82 4.80
N TYR A 209 -26.50 0.59 5.62
CA TYR A 209 -25.26 1.38 5.57
C TYR A 209 -24.49 1.19 4.28
N PHE A 210 -24.45 -0.04 3.73
CA PHE A 210 -23.81 -0.29 2.44
C PHE A 210 -24.50 0.49 1.33
N SER A 211 -25.83 0.45 1.25
CA SER A 211 -26.58 1.16 0.21
C SER A 211 -26.45 2.68 0.33
N ALA A 212 -26.57 3.23 1.54
CA ALA A 212 -26.39 4.65 1.81
C ALA A 212 -24.97 5.13 1.48
N ALA A 213 -23.95 4.37 1.90
CA ALA A 213 -22.55 4.70 1.61
C ALA A 213 -22.24 4.59 0.11
N PHE A 214 -22.80 3.60 -0.59
CA PHE A 214 -22.61 3.43 -2.03
C PHE A 214 -23.21 4.59 -2.81
N VAL A 215 -24.46 4.95 -2.54
CA VAL A 215 -25.13 6.10 -3.19
C VAL A 215 -24.42 7.41 -2.84
N GLY A 216 -24.09 7.61 -1.56
CA GLY A 216 -23.36 8.79 -1.11
C GLY A 216 -21.98 8.93 -1.77
N THR A 217 -21.24 7.83 -1.92
CA THR A 217 -19.94 7.82 -2.59
C THR A 217 -20.08 8.09 -4.08
N LEU A 218 -21.08 7.51 -4.74
CA LEU A 218 -21.31 7.72 -6.18
C LEU A 218 -21.66 9.18 -6.48
N VAL A 219 -22.59 9.76 -5.70
CA VAL A 219 -22.99 11.16 -5.83
C VAL A 219 -21.85 12.10 -5.43
N GLY A 220 -21.19 11.85 -4.31
CA GLY A 220 -20.06 12.67 -3.85
C GLY A 220 -18.90 12.66 -4.85
N LYS A 221 -18.50 11.48 -5.34
CA LYS A 221 -17.43 11.34 -6.34
C LYS A 221 -17.78 12.06 -7.64
N THR A 222 -19.00 11.89 -8.16
CA THR A 222 -19.42 12.54 -9.42
C THR A 222 -19.46 14.06 -9.30
N ILE A 223 -19.97 14.59 -8.19
CA ILE A 223 -19.98 16.03 -7.92
C ILE A 223 -18.55 16.57 -7.81
N ILE A 224 -17.71 15.93 -7.00
CA ILE A 224 -16.31 16.36 -6.79
C ILE A 224 -15.55 16.33 -8.12
N ASP A 225 -15.64 15.24 -8.89
CA ASP A 225 -14.94 15.14 -10.18
C ASP A 225 -15.42 16.21 -11.18
N THR A 226 -16.73 16.50 -11.18
CA THR A 226 -17.30 17.57 -12.02
C THR A 226 -16.77 18.94 -11.61
N ILE A 227 -16.70 19.23 -10.30
CA ILE A 227 -16.19 20.52 -9.80
C ILE A 227 -14.69 20.65 -10.07
N VAL A 228 -13.90 19.60 -9.84
CA VAL A 228 -12.46 19.58 -10.08
C VAL A 228 -12.18 19.80 -11.57
N ARG A 229 -12.91 19.15 -12.48
CA ARG A 229 -12.77 19.39 -13.93
C ARG A 229 -13.09 20.82 -14.33
N ARG A 230 -14.10 21.46 -13.70
CA ARG A 230 -14.47 22.85 -14.02
C ARG A 230 -13.50 23.88 -13.45
N ARG A 231 -12.99 23.66 -12.23
CA ARG A 231 -12.17 24.66 -11.51
C ARG A 231 -10.67 24.41 -11.60
N GLY A 232 -10.23 23.23 -12.02
CA GLY A 232 -8.81 22.87 -12.19
C GLY A 232 -7.98 22.86 -10.90
N LEU A 233 -8.61 22.95 -9.74
CA LEU A 233 -7.93 23.16 -8.46
C LEU A 233 -7.85 21.87 -7.63
N THR A 234 -6.71 21.20 -7.67
CA THR A 234 -6.36 20.09 -6.77
C THR A 234 -6.42 20.48 -5.29
N ALA A 235 -6.25 21.78 -5.00
CA ALA A 235 -6.38 22.36 -3.66
C ALA A 235 -7.76 22.14 -3.01
N LEU A 236 -8.83 22.00 -3.82
CA LEU A 236 -10.18 21.72 -3.33
C LEU A 236 -10.25 20.35 -2.61
N LEU A 237 -9.55 19.34 -3.12
CA LEU A 237 -9.52 18.00 -2.51
C LEU A 237 -8.83 18.02 -1.15
N ILE A 238 -7.72 18.76 -1.05
CA ILE A 238 -6.96 18.92 0.20
C ILE A 238 -7.81 19.69 1.22
N LEU A 239 -8.48 20.76 0.80
CA LEU A 239 -9.39 21.54 1.65
C LEU A 239 -10.56 20.69 2.17
N LEU A 240 -11.15 19.86 1.31
CA LEU A 240 -12.27 19.01 1.67
C LEU A 240 -11.85 17.91 2.66
N LEU A 241 -10.68 17.28 2.44
CA LEU A 241 -10.10 16.33 3.38
C LEU A 241 -9.80 16.99 4.73
N ALA A 242 -9.16 18.15 4.73
CA ALA A 242 -8.87 18.92 5.94
C ALA A 242 -10.15 19.32 6.68
N GLY A 243 -11.20 19.71 5.94
CA GLY A 243 -12.52 20.04 6.49
C GLY A 243 -13.19 18.84 7.18
N ILE A 244 -13.14 17.65 6.56
CA ILE A 244 -13.69 16.43 7.17
C ILE A 244 -12.93 16.06 8.44
N ILE A 245 -11.59 16.14 8.41
CA ILE A 245 -10.75 15.84 9.58
C ILE A 245 -11.03 16.84 10.71
N ALA A 246 -11.13 18.14 10.39
CA ALA A 246 -11.44 19.18 11.37
C ALA A 246 -12.83 18.98 11.98
N PHE A 247 -13.83 18.67 11.15
CA PHE A 247 -15.19 18.38 11.62
C PHE A 247 -15.21 17.15 12.55
N ALA A 248 -14.55 16.06 12.16
CA ALA A 248 -14.43 14.86 12.98
C ALA A 248 -13.73 15.15 14.31
N ALA A 249 -12.63 15.92 14.30
CA ALA A 249 -11.92 16.31 15.51
C ALA A 249 -12.79 17.16 16.45
N ILE A 250 -13.55 18.13 15.91
CA ILE A 250 -14.49 18.93 16.69
C ILE A 250 -15.57 18.04 17.30
N MET A 251 -16.19 17.15 16.53
CA MET A 251 -17.24 16.27 17.02
C MET A 251 -16.75 15.33 18.13
N VAL A 252 -15.56 14.74 17.97
CA VAL A 252 -14.94 13.89 19.01
C VAL A 252 -14.64 14.71 20.27
N THR A 253 -14.14 15.93 20.11
CA THR A 253 -13.85 16.82 21.25
C THR A 253 -15.13 17.19 21.99
N VAL A 254 -16.19 17.58 21.27
CA VAL A 254 -17.48 17.93 21.88
C VAL A 254 -18.11 16.72 22.57
N ALA A 255 -18.13 15.55 21.94
CA ALA A 255 -18.63 14.31 22.56
C ALA A 255 -17.83 13.94 23.82
N GLY A 256 -16.50 14.13 23.78
CA GLY A 256 -15.64 13.93 24.94
C GLY A 256 -15.95 14.90 26.08
N LEU A 257 -16.20 16.18 25.77
CA LEU A 257 -16.59 17.19 26.77
C LEU A 257 -17.96 16.91 27.38
N ILE A 258 -18.93 16.43 26.60
CA ILE A 258 -20.25 16.02 27.10
C ILE A 258 -20.09 14.84 28.07
N LYS A 259 -19.38 13.77 27.66
CA LYS A 259 -19.10 12.61 28.53
C LYS A 259 -18.34 12.99 29.81
N TYR A 260 -17.43 13.95 29.73
CA TYR A 260 -16.72 14.47 30.90
C TYR A 260 -17.64 15.25 31.84
N ALA A 261 -18.54 16.08 31.29
CA ALA A 261 -19.50 16.85 32.07
C ALA A 261 -20.52 15.95 32.78
N ASP A 262 -20.93 14.84 32.15
CA ASP A 262 -21.86 13.87 32.73
C ASP A 262 -21.25 12.96 33.82
N ARG A 263 -19.95 13.13 34.15
CA ARG A 263 -19.18 12.26 35.08
C ARG A 263 -19.18 10.76 34.72
N GLU A 264 -19.69 10.38 33.55
CA GLU A 264 -19.65 9.00 33.02
C GLU A 264 -18.30 8.67 32.35
N TRP A 265 -17.20 9.29 32.80
CA TRP A 265 -15.87 8.92 32.33
C TRP A 265 -15.45 7.59 32.94
N HIS A 266 -15.91 6.52 32.32
CA HIS A 266 -15.29 5.22 32.42
C HIS A 266 -14.32 5.10 31.25
N LEU A 267 -13.04 4.81 31.53
CA LEU A 267 -12.21 4.16 30.52
C LEU A 267 -12.92 2.85 30.22
N GLU A 268 -13.60 2.75 29.08
CA GLU A 268 -14.04 1.46 28.54
C GLU A 268 -12.78 0.62 28.45
N GLY A 269 -12.57 -0.21 29.48
CA GLY A 269 -11.37 -1.01 29.63
C GLY A 269 -11.25 -1.90 28.42
N PHE A 270 -10.03 -2.07 27.92
CA PHE A 270 -9.77 -3.05 26.86
C PHE A 270 -10.36 -4.39 27.31
N SER A 271 -11.45 -4.80 26.67
CA SER A 271 -11.97 -6.15 26.83
C SER A 271 -10.84 -7.08 26.46
N SER A 272 -10.58 -8.07 27.31
CA SER A 272 -9.54 -9.04 27.02
C SER A 272 -9.83 -9.65 25.63
N PRO A 273 -8.79 -9.85 24.80
CA PRO A 273 -8.97 -10.40 23.46
C PRO A 273 -9.65 -11.78 23.53
N CYS A 274 -9.47 -12.44 24.67
CA CYS A 274 -10.12 -13.64 25.18
C CYS A 274 -10.87 -13.22 26.45
#